data_AF-A0A524PHN2-F1
#
_entry.id   AF-A0A524PHN2-F1
#
_cell.length_a   1.000
_cell.length_b   1.000
_cell.length_c   1.000
_cell.angle_alpha   90.00
_cell.angle_beta   90.00
_cell.angle_gamma   90.00
#
_symmetry.space_group_name_H-M   'P 1'
#
loop_
_entity.id
_entity.type
_entity.pdbx_description
1 polymer ?
#
loop_
_entity_poly.entity_id
_entity_poly.type
_entity_poly.pdbx_seq_one_letter_code
_entity_poly.pdbx_strand_id
1 'polypeptide(L)'
;MRTILSLRTQGKTEFEFDMRVLPFGVEVVSVAIEDLADIEFVEKWVTTELWCTPLYYQDALMRWPKRHADVVATFAQAQTGGVLFHYRRGNDRTGIIAIVLLALVGVSAEDIVSDYELSPDPERDVLLRARDTSSREAILDTLANIDVETYLLEAGLSKSDLSTARERFLEPKNENAA
;
A
#
# COMPACT_ATOMS: atom_id res chain seq x y z
N MET A 1 0.17 17.28 7.75
CA MET A 1 -0.75 16.21 7.31
C MET A 1 -2.17 16.78 7.24
N ARG A 2 -2.92 16.50 6.16
CA ARG A 2 -4.31 16.96 5.95
C ARG A 2 -5.28 15.83 5.61
N THR A 3 -4.78 14.68 5.15
CA THR A 3 -5.61 13.52 4.82
C THR A 3 -5.03 12.26 5.46
N ILE A 4 -5.92 11.42 6.00
CA ILE A 4 -5.63 10.07 6.49
C ILE A 4 -6.35 9.07 5.57
N LEU A 5 -5.61 8.23 4.86
CA LEU A 5 -6.15 7.06 4.18
C LEU A 5 -6.12 5.86 5.13
N SER A 6 -7.29 5.46 5.60
CA SER A 6 -7.45 4.24 6.38
C SER A 6 -7.61 3.05 5.43
N LEU A 7 -6.58 2.22 5.31
CA LEU A 7 -6.65 0.99 4.54
C LEU A 7 -7.55 -0.02 5.27
N ARG A 8 -8.33 -0.81 4.52
CA ARG A 8 -9.32 -1.74 5.06
C ARG A 8 -9.25 -3.11 4.37
N THR A 9 -9.81 -4.11 5.04
CA THR A 9 -10.14 -5.41 4.44
C THR A 9 -11.66 -5.54 4.33
N GLN A 10 -12.20 -5.74 3.13
CA GLN A 10 -13.62 -6.03 2.96
C GLN A 10 -13.97 -7.39 3.60
N GLY A 11 -15.13 -7.48 4.25
CA GLY A 11 -15.55 -8.68 4.98
C GLY A 11 -14.93 -8.82 6.38
N LYS A 12 -14.15 -7.83 6.83
CA LYS A 12 -13.61 -7.76 8.20
C LYS A 12 -14.21 -6.57 8.94
N THR A 13 -14.76 -6.80 10.14
CA THR A 13 -15.12 -5.69 11.04
C THR A 13 -13.84 -5.08 11.59
N GLU A 14 -13.65 -3.78 11.39
CA GLU A 14 -12.46 -3.06 11.81
C GLU A 14 -12.84 -1.84 12.65
N PHE A 15 -11.89 -1.35 13.44
CA PHE A 15 -12.10 -0.15 14.23
C PHE A 15 -12.35 1.05 13.32
N GLU A 16 -13.47 1.73 13.56
CA GLU A 16 -13.78 3.02 12.95
C GLU A 16 -13.08 4.14 13.70
N PHE A 17 -12.68 5.18 12.98
CA PHE A 17 -12.13 6.38 13.60
C PHE A 17 -13.22 7.10 14.38
N ASP A 18 -12.92 7.51 15.61
CA ASP A 18 -13.76 8.49 16.28
C ASP A 18 -13.55 9.86 15.62
N MET A 19 -14.47 10.22 14.74
CA MET A 19 -14.42 11.48 14.01
C MET A 19 -14.41 12.72 14.93
N ARG A 20 -14.81 12.57 16.20
CA ARG A 20 -14.86 13.67 17.18
C ARG A 20 -13.48 14.08 17.68
N VAL A 21 -12.48 13.21 17.56
CA VAL A 21 -11.10 13.50 18.01
C VAL A 21 -10.19 13.91 16.86
N LEU A 22 -10.70 14.04 15.64
CA LEU A 22 -9.91 14.47 14.50
C LEU A 22 -9.52 15.96 14.63
N PRO A 23 -8.24 16.30 14.42
CA PRO A 23 -7.84 17.70 14.34
C PRO A 23 -8.60 18.45 13.24
N PHE A 24 -8.84 19.74 13.44
CA PHE A 24 -9.54 20.58 12.47
C PHE A 24 -8.88 20.55 11.09
N GLY A 25 -9.69 20.26 10.06
CA GLY A 25 -9.23 20.21 8.67
C GLY A 25 -8.37 18.99 8.34
N VAL A 26 -8.51 17.90 9.10
CA VAL A 26 -8.05 16.56 8.73
C VAL A 26 -9.23 15.76 8.21
N GLU A 27 -9.08 15.20 7.02
CA GLU A 27 -10.04 14.28 6.42
C GLU A 27 -9.59 12.82 6.60
N VAL A 28 -10.55 11.91 6.82
CA VAL A 28 -10.30 10.47 6.84
C VAL A 28 -11.06 9.82 5.69
N VAL A 29 -10.35 9.13 4.81
CA VAL A 29 -10.92 8.36 3.71
C VAL A 29 -10.61 6.88 3.93
N SER A 30 -11.63 6.02 3.90
CA SER A 30 -11.43 4.57 4.03
C SER A 30 -11.44 3.89 2.67
N VAL A 31 -10.42 3.09 2.38
CA VAL A 31 -10.30 2.35 1.11
C VAL A 31 -9.94 0.91 1.41
N ALA A 32 -10.74 -0.03 0.91
CA ALA A 32 -10.49 -1.46 1.09
C ALA A 32 -9.56 -1.99 0.00
N ILE A 33 -8.45 -2.62 0.40
CA ILE A 33 -7.43 -3.15 -0.53
C ILE A 33 -7.46 -4.67 -0.71
N GLU A 34 -8.21 -5.35 0.16
CA GLU A 34 -8.36 -6.80 0.19
C GLU A 34 -9.83 -7.19 0.39
N ASP A 35 -10.19 -8.44 0.06
CA ASP A 35 -11.55 -8.96 0.21
C ASP A 35 -11.56 -10.40 0.76
N LEU A 36 -12.11 -10.59 1.96
CA LEU A 36 -12.25 -11.92 2.58
C LEU A 36 -13.40 -12.75 1.97
N ALA A 37 -14.18 -12.20 1.04
CA ALA A 37 -15.10 -12.99 0.24
C ALA A 37 -14.38 -13.83 -0.84
N ASP A 38 -13.11 -13.53 -1.14
CA ASP A 38 -12.28 -14.35 -2.03
C ASP A 38 -11.82 -15.62 -1.30
N ILE A 39 -12.54 -16.73 -1.53
CA ILE A 39 -12.32 -18.00 -0.86
C ILE A 39 -10.94 -18.58 -1.21
N GLU A 40 -10.46 -18.42 -2.44
CA GLU A 40 -9.14 -18.93 -2.84
C GLU A 40 -8.03 -18.18 -2.10
N PHE A 41 -8.16 -16.85 -1.97
CA PHE A 41 -7.23 -16.07 -1.16
C PHE A 41 -7.24 -16.52 0.31
N VAL A 42 -8.44 -16.74 0.86
CA VAL A 42 -8.61 -17.21 2.25
C VAL A 42 -7.94 -18.57 2.45
N GLU A 43 -8.21 -19.54 1.58
CA GLU A 43 -7.61 -20.87 1.66
C GLU A 43 -6.09 -20.83 1.52
N LYS A 44 -5.58 -20.04 0.57
CA LYS A 44 -4.15 -19.98 0.28
C LYS A 44 -3.35 -19.24 1.34
N TRP A 45 -3.85 -18.12 1.85
CA TRP A 45 -3.07 -17.21 2.69
C TRP A 45 -3.58 -17.10 4.12
N VAL A 46 -4.89 -16.99 4.32
CA VAL A 46 -5.46 -16.80 5.66
C VAL A 46 -5.37 -18.10 6.46
N THR A 47 -5.83 -19.21 5.88
CA THR A 47 -5.83 -20.53 6.51
C THR A 47 -4.42 -21.08 6.74
N THR A 48 -3.44 -20.68 5.93
CA THR A 48 -2.04 -21.10 6.06
C THR A 48 -1.18 -20.15 6.91
N GLU A 49 -1.81 -19.16 7.55
CA GLU A 49 -1.18 -18.12 8.39
C GLU A 49 -0.19 -17.19 7.69
N LEU A 50 -0.08 -17.30 6.36
CA LEU A 50 0.79 -16.46 5.53
C LEU A 50 0.17 -15.10 5.16
N TRP A 51 -1.13 -14.91 5.39
CA TRP A 51 -1.74 -13.60 5.34
C TRP A 51 -1.04 -12.72 6.37
N CYS A 52 -0.73 -11.49 5.99
CA CYS A 52 0.12 -10.57 6.74
C CYS A 52 1.63 -10.78 6.62
N THR A 53 2.10 -11.48 5.57
CA THR A 53 3.52 -11.55 5.19
C THR A 53 3.73 -10.93 3.80
N PRO A 54 4.92 -10.44 3.42
CA PRO A 54 5.15 -10.01 2.04
C PRO A 54 4.95 -11.10 0.97
N LEU A 55 4.91 -12.37 1.36
CA LEU A 55 4.77 -13.50 0.44
C LEU A 55 3.44 -13.49 -0.33
N TYR A 56 2.39 -12.87 0.21
CA TYR A 56 1.09 -12.79 -0.50
C TYR A 56 0.97 -11.56 -1.41
N TYR A 57 1.94 -10.63 -1.41
CA TYR A 57 1.81 -9.32 -2.04
C TYR A 57 1.53 -9.42 -3.54
N GLN A 58 2.32 -10.21 -4.27
CA GLN A 58 2.09 -10.42 -5.70
C GLN A 58 0.69 -10.99 -5.98
N ASP A 59 0.22 -11.94 -5.17
CA ASP A 59 -1.11 -12.53 -5.34
C ASP A 59 -2.23 -11.52 -5.05
N ALA A 60 -2.09 -10.69 -4.01
CA ALA A 60 -3.04 -9.61 -3.72
C ALA A 60 -3.08 -8.54 -4.82
N LEU A 61 -1.91 -8.14 -5.34
CA LEU A 61 -1.81 -7.16 -6.44
C LEU A 61 -2.56 -7.67 -7.67
N MET A 62 -2.41 -8.97 -8.00
CA MET A 62 -3.10 -9.60 -9.13
C MET A 62 -4.61 -9.81 -8.89
N ARG A 63 -5.03 -10.12 -7.67
CA ARG A 63 -6.45 -10.35 -7.34
C ARG A 63 -7.27 -9.07 -7.33
N TRP A 64 -6.70 -7.96 -6.86
CA TRP A 64 -7.44 -6.72 -6.66
C TRP A 64 -6.78 -5.48 -7.27
N PRO A 65 -6.42 -5.47 -8.56
CA PRO A 65 -5.77 -4.34 -9.21
C PRO A 65 -6.51 -3.02 -9.01
N LYS A 66 -7.83 -3.04 -9.24
CA LYS A 66 -8.69 -1.87 -9.06
C LYS A 66 -8.62 -1.28 -7.65
N ARG A 67 -8.54 -2.10 -6.59
CA ARG A 67 -8.50 -1.60 -5.22
C ARG A 67 -7.21 -0.82 -4.93
N HIS A 68 -6.08 -1.29 -5.47
CA HIS A 68 -4.80 -0.58 -5.35
C HIS A 68 -4.81 0.72 -6.16
N ALA A 69 -5.38 0.70 -7.38
CA ALA A 69 -5.59 1.92 -8.16
C ALA A 69 -6.49 2.94 -7.45
N ASP A 70 -7.57 2.49 -6.79
CA ASP A 70 -8.45 3.37 -6.02
C ASP A 70 -7.72 4.02 -4.83
N VAL A 71 -6.76 3.33 -4.20
CA VAL A 71 -5.88 3.95 -3.19
C VAL A 71 -4.97 5.01 -3.80
N VAL A 72 -4.33 4.72 -4.93
CA VAL A 72 -3.43 5.69 -5.60
C VAL A 72 -4.23 6.90 -6.10
N ALA A 73 -5.44 6.70 -6.62
CA ALA A 73 -6.34 7.79 -6.99
C ALA A 73 -6.72 8.64 -5.78
N THR A 74 -7.08 8.00 -4.66
CA THR A 74 -7.41 8.70 -3.41
C THR A 74 -6.20 9.49 -2.87
N PHE A 75 -5.00 8.91 -2.97
CA PHE A 75 -3.75 9.59 -2.61
C PHE A 75 -3.49 10.81 -3.50
N ALA A 76 -3.68 10.69 -4.81
CA ALA A 76 -3.54 11.78 -5.77
C ALA A 76 -4.52 12.92 -5.46
N GLN A 77 -5.78 12.58 -5.22
CA GLN A 77 -6.90 13.52 -5.01
C GLN A 77 -7.02 14.05 -3.58
N ALA A 78 -6.18 13.58 -2.65
CA ALA A 78 -6.15 14.05 -1.28
C ALA A 78 -5.95 15.58 -1.20
N GLN A 79 -6.42 16.19 -0.12
CA GLN A 79 -6.26 17.63 0.10
C GLN A 79 -4.80 18.05 0.05
N THR A 80 -4.52 19.30 -0.36
CA THR A 80 -3.17 19.85 -0.38
C THR A 80 -2.50 19.70 0.99
N GLY A 81 -1.34 19.06 1.04
CA GLY A 81 -0.58 18.77 2.25
C GLY A 81 -0.23 17.28 2.38
N GLY A 82 0.43 16.94 3.49
CA GLY A 82 0.87 15.57 3.73
C GLY A 82 -0.28 14.59 3.87
N VAL A 83 -0.09 13.39 3.34
CA VAL A 83 -1.04 12.27 3.38
C VAL A 83 -0.45 11.17 4.26
N LEU A 84 -1.22 10.72 5.26
CA LEU A 84 -0.89 9.54 6.06
C LEU A 84 -1.75 8.38 5.56
N PHE A 85 -1.16 7.28 5.16
CA PHE A 85 -1.91 6.03 4.93
C PHE A 85 -1.51 5.03 6.00
N HIS A 86 -2.47 4.28 6.52
CA HIS A 86 -2.18 3.31 7.56
C HIS A 86 -3.13 2.12 7.51
N TYR A 87 -2.64 1.04 8.10
CA TYR A 87 -3.40 -0.10 8.55
C TYR A 87 -3.01 -0.40 9.99
N ARG A 88 -3.75 -1.30 10.65
CA ARG A 88 -3.58 -1.66 12.06
C ARG A 88 -2.14 -1.82 12.54
N ARG A 89 -1.32 -2.62 11.83
CA ARG A 89 0.07 -2.93 12.23
C ARG A 89 1.12 -2.06 11.53
N GLY A 90 0.75 -1.41 10.42
CA GLY A 90 1.63 -0.50 9.70
C GLY A 90 2.65 -1.13 8.75
N ASN A 91 2.78 -2.46 8.68
CA ASN A 91 3.81 -3.12 7.86
C ASN A 91 3.26 -3.99 6.71
N ASP A 92 1.95 -4.15 6.63
CA ASP A 92 1.36 -5.25 5.88
C ASP A 92 0.53 -4.72 4.69
N ARG A 93 -0.78 -4.47 4.86
CA ARG A 93 -1.54 -3.67 3.90
C ARG A 93 -0.88 -2.31 3.62
N THR A 94 -0.31 -1.71 4.65
CA THR A 94 0.49 -0.49 4.53
C THR A 94 1.75 -0.73 3.68
N GLY A 95 2.40 -1.88 3.85
CA GLY A 95 3.57 -2.28 3.06
C GLY A 95 3.24 -2.42 1.58
N ILE A 96 2.14 -3.10 1.20
CA ILE A 96 1.72 -3.21 -0.22
C ILE A 96 1.57 -1.82 -0.85
N ILE A 97 0.89 -0.89 -0.17
CA ILE A 97 0.69 0.45 -0.70
C ILE A 97 1.98 1.25 -0.74
N ALA A 98 2.86 1.11 0.26
CA ALA A 98 4.16 1.75 0.28
C ALA A 98 5.03 1.31 -0.91
N ILE A 99 5.16 0.00 -1.15
CA ILE A 99 5.99 -0.50 -2.26
C ILE A 99 5.42 -0.05 -3.62
N VAL A 100 4.10 -0.01 -3.79
CA VAL A 100 3.45 0.47 -5.02
C VAL A 100 3.75 1.96 -5.24
N LEU A 101 3.59 2.79 -4.22
CA LEU A 101 3.84 4.23 -4.34
C LEU A 101 5.32 4.56 -4.58
N LEU A 102 6.23 3.89 -3.88
CA LEU A 102 7.68 4.11 -4.05
C LEU A 102 8.15 3.63 -5.42
N ALA A 103 7.68 2.47 -5.88
CA ALA A 103 8.00 1.98 -7.23
C ALA A 103 7.42 2.89 -8.33
N LEU A 104 6.22 3.45 -8.13
CA LEU A 104 5.59 4.39 -9.08
C LEU A 104 6.45 5.65 -9.33
N VAL A 105 7.17 6.11 -8.30
CA VAL A 105 8.06 7.29 -8.40
C VAL A 105 9.52 6.92 -8.69
N GLY A 106 9.80 5.66 -9.01
CA GLY A 106 11.11 5.20 -9.49
C GLY A 106 12.15 5.00 -8.40
N VAL A 107 11.74 4.80 -7.14
CA VAL A 107 12.67 4.37 -6.08
C VAL A 107 13.20 2.98 -6.42
N SER A 108 14.49 2.74 -6.14
CA SER A 108 15.11 1.45 -6.44
C SER A 108 14.49 0.34 -5.59
N ALA A 109 14.42 -0.89 -6.13
CA ALA A 109 13.87 -2.02 -5.39
C ALA A 109 14.62 -2.28 -4.07
N GLU A 110 15.93 -2.04 -4.04
CA GLU A 110 16.74 -2.15 -2.82
C GLU A 110 16.35 -1.12 -1.76
N ASP A 111 16.17 0.15 -2.15
CA ASP A 111 15.75 1.20 -1.22
C ASP A 111 14.32 0.96 -0.69
N ILE A 112 13.43 0.43 -1.54
CA ILE A 112 12.07 0.04 -1.13
C ILE A 112 12.10 -1.06 -0.06
N VAL A 113 12.94 -2.08 -0.26
CA VAL A 113 13.09 -3.16 0.72
C VAL A 113 13.73 -2.64 2.00
N SER A 114 14.74 -1.79 1.91
CA SER A 114 15.36 -1.19 3.08
C SER A 114 14.40 -0.32 3.89
N ASP A 115 13.50 0.42 3.24
CA ASP A 115 12.40 1.13 3.92
C ASP A 115 11.46 0.15 4.64
N TYR A 116 11.06 -0.94 3.96
CA TYR A 116 10.21 -1.96 4.56
C TYR A 116 10.84 -2.61 5.80
N GLU A 117 12.15 -2.91 5.75
CA GLU A 117 12.90 -3.53 6.85
C GLU A 117 12.97 -2.67 8.13
N LEU A 118 12.62 -1.38 8.06
CA LEU A 118 12.44 -0.52 9.23
C LEU A 118 11.18 -0.85 10.06
N SER A 119 10.30 -1.71 9.54
CA SER A 119 9.05 -2.14 10.18
C SER A 119 9.11 -3.63 10.59
N PRO A 120 9.96 -4.02 11.56
CA PRO A 120 10.26 -5.40 11.86
C PRO A 120 9.04 -6.18 12.36
N ASP A 121 8.99 -7.46 11.99
CA ASP A 121 7.89 -8.36 12.33
C ASP A 121 8.39 -9.78 12.65
N PRO A 122 8.96 -9.99 13.84
CA PRO A 122 9.62 -11.25 14.17
C PRO A 122 8.71 -12.48 14.04
N GLU A 123 7.41 -12.32 14.30
CA GLU A 123 6.43 -13.40 14.15
C GLU A 123 6.27 -13.82 12.69
N ARG A 124 6.15 -12.86 11.78
CA ARG A 124 6.04 -13.13 10.33
C ARG A 124 7.36 -13.60 9.74
N ASP A 125 8.49 -13.11 10.25
CA ASP A 125 9.80 -13.57 9.82
C ASP A 125 10.03 -15.07 10.14
N VAL A 126 9.45 -15.59 11.23
CA VAL A 126 9.48 -17.04 11.52
C VAL A 126 8.72 -17.82 10.46
N LEU A 127 7.54 -17.35 10.04
CA LEU A 127 6.73 -18.00 9.02
C LEU A 127 7.41 -17.99 7.66
N LEU A 128 8.03 -16.88 7.29
CA LEU A 128 8.79 -16.74 6.03
C LEU A 128 10.00 -17.67 6.02
N ARG A 129 10.78 -17.73 7.10
CA ARG A 129 11.90 -18.69 7.22
C ARG A 129 11.44 -20.14 7.11
N ALA A 130 10.28 -20.48 7.65
CA ALA A 130 9.70 -21.83 7.51
C ALA A 130 9.29 -22.17 6.08
N ARG A 131 9.28 -21.18 5.17
CA ARG A 131 9.06 -21.33 3.72
C ARG A 131 10.33 -21.04 2.91
N ASP A 132 11.50 -21.08 3.56
CA ASP A 132 12.81 -20.85 2.94
C ASP A 132 12.88 -19.49 2.21
N THR A 133 12.28 -18.45 2.80
CA THR A 133 12.26 -17.09 2.25
C THR A 133 12.32 -16.01 3.35
N SER A 134 12.28 -14.75 2.94
CA SER A 134 12.35 -13.56 3.78
C SER A 134 11.45 -12.44 3.23
N SER A 135 11.19 -11.42 4.06
CA SER A 135 10.45 -10.22 3.63
C SER A 135 11.13 -9.55 2.43
N ARG A 136 12.47 -9.48 2.47
CA ARG A 136 13.31 -8.97 1.38
C ARG A 136 13.11 -9.74 0.09
N GLU A 137 13.29 -11.06 0.10
CA GLU A 137 13.15 -11.89 -1.10
C GLU A 137 11.74 -11.78 -1.69
N ALA A 138 10.70 -11.87 -0.84
CA ALA A 138 9.32 -11.78 -1.31
C ALA A 138 8.96 -10.40 -1.92
N ILE A 139 9.50 -9.30 -1.38
CA ILE A 139 9.29 -7.96 -1.95
C ILE A 139 10.07 -7.78 -3.24
N LEU A 140 11.34 -8.22 -3.30
CA LEU A 140 12.14 -8.17 -4.53
C LEU A 140 11.49 -8.99 -5.64
N ASP A 141 11.01 -10.20 -5.34
CA ASP A 141 10.27 -11.03 -6.29
C ASP A 141 9.00 -10.33 -6.77
N THR A 142 8.25 -9.69 -5.87
CA THR A 142 7.06 -8.92 -6.24
C THR A 142 7.41 -7.79 -7.20
N LEU A 143 8.43 -6.97 -6.87
CA LEU A 143 8.86 -5.82 -7.68
C LEU A 143 9.45 -6.24 -9.03
N ALA A 144 10.13 -7.38 -9.11
CA ALA A 144 10.66 -7.92 -10.37
C ALA A 144 9.56 -8.39 -11.33
N ASN A 145 8.37 -8.70 -10.82
CA ASN A 145 7.26 -9.26 -11.59
C ASN A 145 6.13 -8.25 -11.88
N ILE A 146 6.31 -6.96 -11.58
CA ILE A 146 5.29 -5.93 -11.79
C ILE A 146 5.86 -4.65 -12.41
N ASP A 147 5.25 -4.19 -13.51
CA ASP A 147 5.39 -2.83 -13.98
C ASP A 147 4.29 -2.00 -13.34
N VAL A 148 4.63 -1.21 -12.30
CA VAL A 148 3.63 -0.53 -11.47
C VAL A 148 2.82 0.51 -12.24
N GLU A 149 3.43 1.23 -13.19
CA GLU A 149 2.69 2.20 -14.00
C GLU A 149 1.66 1.50 -14.88
N THR A 150 2.08 0.46 -15.60
CA THR A 150 1.20 -0.32 -16.48
C THR A 150 0.10 -1.00 -15.66
N TYR A 151 0.46 -1.62 -14.55
CA TYR A 151 -0.45 -2.23 -13.59
C TYR A 151 -1.55 -1.26 -13.13
N LEU A 152 -1.19 -0.05 -12.70
CA LEU A 152 -2.16 0.93 -12.22
C LEU A 152 -3.06 1.45 -13.35
N LEU A 153 -2.51 1.69 -14.55
CA LEU A 153 -3.30 2.13 -15.69
C LEU A 153 -4.30 1.06 -16.16
N GLU A 154 -3.88 -0.20 -16.24
CA GLU A 154 -4.75 -1.33 -16.57
C GLU A 154 -5.81 -1.59 -15.49
N ALA A 155 -5.47 -1.29 -14.24
CA ALA A 155 -6.39 -1.31 -13.10
C ALA A 155 -7.45 -0.18 -13.13
N GLY A 156 -7.33 0.78 -14.06
CA GLY A 156 -8.28 1.87 -14.25
C GLY A 156 -7.87 3.20 -13.63
N LEU A 157 -6.63 3.36 -13.15
CA LEU A 157 -6.10 4.66 -12.72
C LEU A 157 -6.02 5.60 -13.93
N SER A 158 -6.50 6.84 -13.77
CA SER A 158 -6.38 7.82 -14.86
C SER A 158 -4.93 8.30 -15.00
N LYS A 159 -4.50 8.63 -16.22
CA LYS A 159 -3.17 9.24 -16.46
C LYS A 159 -2.98 10.54 -15.67
N SER A 160 -4.07 11.28 -15.44
CA SER A 160 -4.06 12.51 -14.64
C SER A 160 -3.77 12.20 -13.17
N ASP A 161 -4.47 11.25 -12.57
CA ASP A 161 -4.24 10.86 -11.18
C ASP A 161 -2.85 10.25 -11.00
N LEU A 162 -2.35 9.50 -12.00
CA LEU A 162 -0.99 8.96 -11.99
C LEU A 162 0.08 10.07 -11.98
N SER A 163 -0.06 11.09 -12.82
CA SER A 163 0.84 12.26 -12.81
C SER A 163 0.78 12.99 -11.47
N THR A 164 -0.43 13.27 -10.98
CA THR A 164 -0.65 13.94 -9.70
C THR A 164 -0.02 13.14 -8.55
N ALA A 165 -0.20 11.81 -8.51
CA ALA A 165 0.39 10.96 -7.49
C ALA A 165 1.92 11.10 -7.46
N ARG A 166 2.60 11.10 -8.62
CA ARG A 166 4.05 11.32 -8.71
C ARG A 166 4.45 12.69 -8.20
N GLU A 167 3.73 13.73 -8.60
CA GLU A 167 4.01 15.11 -8.19
C GLU A 167 3.91 15.33 -6.68
N ARG A 168 3.07 14.56 -5.96
CA ARG A 168 2.96 14.64 -4.50
C ARG A 168 4.23 14.20 -3.75
N PHE A 169 5.12 13.42 -4.38
CA PHE A 169 6.40 13.01 -3.79
C PHE A 169 7.53 13.99 -4.04
N LEU A 170 7.34 14.92 -5.00
CA LEU A 170 8.34 15.94 -5.30
C LEU A 170 8.17 17.11 -4.34
N GLU A 171 9.29 17.74 -3.95
CA GLU A 171 9.21 19.04 -3.31
C GLU A 171 8.43 20.00 -4.20
N PRO A 172 7.55 20.86 -3.64
CA PRO A 172 6.89 21.88 -4.43
C PRO A 172 7.96 22.70 -5.15
N LYS A 173 7.82 22.84 -6.47
CA LYS A 173 8.72 23.71 -7.24
C LYS A 173 8.72 25.08 -6.57
N ASN A 174 9.87 25.50 -6.07
CA ASN A 174 10.03 26.86 -5.57
C ASN A 174 9.85 27.82 -6.76
N GLU A 175 8.66 28.39 -6.90
CA GLU A 175 8.37 29.42 -7.91
C GLU A 175 9.10 30.75 -7.64
N ASN A 176 9.99 30.80 -6.64
CA ASN A 176 10.78 31.98 -6.26
C ASN A 176 12.30 31.84 -6.52
N ALA A 177 12.75 30.85 -7.29
CA ALA A 177 14.12 30.87 -7.83
C ALA A 177 14.11 31.65 -9.16
N ALA A 178 14.00 32.98 -9.04
CA ALA A 178 14.26 33.93 -10.11
C ALA A 178 15.77 34.15 -10.28
#